data_AF-A0A8R1ETM0-F1
#
_entry.id   AF-A0A8R1ETM0-F1
#
_cell.length_a   1.000
_cell.length_b   1.000
_cell.length_c   1.000
_cell.angle_alpha   90.00
_cell.angle_beta   90.00
_cell.angle_gamma   90.00
#
_symmetry.space_group_name_H-M   'P 1'
#
loop_
_entity.id
_entity.type
_entity.pdbx_description
1 polymer ?
#
loop_
_entity_poly.entity_id
_entity_poly.type
_entity_poly.pdbx_seq_one_letter_code
_entity_poly.pdbx_strand_id
1 'polypeptide(L)'
;MTVFSTLVHVPLEPSEHSLSVQKSVTQSLFSAPRSSFFAIYGFVNTGIDIKEEYFLPTSSSEKSFIEQYREQFGKTTQFMELTIENSIEYHDHEVQNNIFDIMDFAIEEGYATRAINWLSEFAKFEKASIYDVNPDTFVPVVNLVFLPSETYRKYASDIIMDRFQTQIVKSRMYLE
;
A
#
# COMPACT_ATOMS: atom_id res chain seq x y z
N MET A 1 -56.14 -57.06 -19.85
CA MET A 1 -56.23 -56.68 -18.42
C MET A 1 -56.04 -55.17 -18.35
N THR A 2 -56.93 -54.35 -17.82
CA THR A 2 -57.89 -54.51 -16.70
C THR A 2 -57.20 -54.45 -15.32
N VAL A 3 -57.52 -53.59 -14.34
CA VAL A 3 -58.13 -52.22 -14.28
C VAL A 3 -58.24 -51.81 -12.78
N PHE A 4 -58.29 -50.50 -12.44
CA PHE A 4 -58.62 -49.93 -11.10
C PHE A 4 -57.66 -50.29 -9.92
N SER A 5 -57.66 -49.66 -8.72
CA SER A 5 -58.23 -48.40 -8.16
C SER A 5 -57.41 -47.97 -6.91
N THR A 6 -57.28 -46.71 -6.47
CA THR A 6 -58.19 -45.83 -5.66
C THR A 6 -58.69 -46.42 -4.30
N LEU A 7 -59.00 -45.69 -3.22
CA LEU A 7 -59.16 -44.23 -2.97
C LEU A 7 -59.05 -43.85 -1.44
N VAL A 8 -58.54 -42.65 -1.11
CA VAL A 8 -58.96 -41.63 -0.08
C VAL A 8 -59.42 -41.98 1.36
N HIS A 9 -58.92 -41.19 2.34
CA HIS A 9 -59.61 -40.37 3.39
C HIS A 9 -58.55 -39.38 3.98
N VAL A 10 -58.68 -38.06 4.24
CA VAL A 10 -59.73 -37.00 4.09
C VAL A 10 -60.89 -37.07 5.11
N PRO A 11 -61.37 -35.96 5.75
CA PRO A 11 -60.89 -34.55 5.85
C PRO A 11 -60.74 -34.02 7.30
N LEU A 12 -60.47 -32.70 7.48
CA LEU A 12 -61.34 -31.81 8.29
C LEU A 12 -61.03 -30.31 8.05
N GLU A 13 -62.09 -29.52 7.82
CA GLU A 13 -62.15 -28.05 7.76
C GLU A 13 -63.34 -27.62 8.65
N PRO A 14 -63.39 -26.40 9.24
CA PRO A 14 -63.89 -25.20 8.54
C PRO A 14 -63.15 -23.91 9.02
N SER A 15 -63.54 -22.64 8.82
CA SER A 15 -64.76 -22.02 8.24
C SER A 15 -64.46 -20.68 7.56
N GLU A 16 -65.40 -20.21 6.75
CA GLU A 16 -65.34 -18.97 5.94
C GLU A 16 -65.32 -17.66 6.76
N HIS A 17 -64.79 -16.58 6.16
CA HIS A 17 -65.58 -15.37 5.90
C HIS A 17 -64.95 -14.47 4.83
N SER A 18 -65.79 -13.89 3.96
CA SER A 18 -65.40 -13.10 2.78
C SER A 18 -65.32 -11.59 3.02
N LEU A 19 -64.49 -10.87 2.24
CA LEU A 19 -64.96 -9.70 1.48
C LEU A 19 -63.95 -9.22 0.41
N SER A 20 -64.45 -8.94 -0.79
CA SER A 20 -63.69 -8.41 -1.92
C SER A 20 -63.87 -6.89 -2.07
N VAL A 21 -62.79 -6.15 -2.27
CA VAL A 21 -62.85 -4.77 -2.81
C VAL A 21 -61.78 -4.58 -3.88
N GLN A 22 -62.20 -4.51 -5.14
CA GLN A 22 -61.37 -3.93 -6.20
C GLN A 22 -61.30 -2.41 -6.02
N LYS A 23 -60.10 -1.84 -6.16
CA LYS A 23 -59.92 -0.49 -6.70
C LYS A 23 -58.72 -0.47 -7.65
N SER A 24 -59.00 -0.31 -8.94
CA SER A 24 -58.06 0.28 -9.90
C SER A 24 -58.16 1.82 -9.81
N VAL A 25 -57.62 2.54 -10.81
CA VAL A 25 -57.58 4.02 -10.93
C VAL A 25 -56.50 4.63 -10.00
N THR A 26 -55.45 5.32 -10.48
CA THR A 26 -55.15 5.82 -11.85
C THR A 26 -53.66 5.71 -12.17
N GLN A 27 -53.31 5.77 -13.46
CA GLN A 27 -52.01 6.32 -13.87
C GLN A 27 -51.97 7.82 -13.48
N SER A 28 -50.92 8.24 -12.78
CA SER A 28 -50.51 9.65 -12.72
C SER A 28 -49.13 9.79 -13.34
N LEU A 29 -49.02 10.60 -14.40
CA LEU A 29 -47.71 10.99 -14.94
C LEU A 29 -46.99 11.82 -13.87
N PHE A 30 -45.94 11.26 -13.27
CA PHE A 30 -44.89 12.03 -12.63
C PHE A 30 -43.58 11.81 -13.39
N SER A 31 -43.12 12.86 -14.06
CA SER A 31 -41.80 12.90 -14.68
C SER A 31 -40.74 12.92 -13.59
N ALA A 32 -40.18 11.75 -13.25
CA ALA A 32 -38.98 11.69 -12.44
C ALA A 32 -37.88 12.49 -13.15
N PRO A 33 -37.36 13.58 -12.56
CA PRO A 33 -36.33 14.38 -13.21
C PRO A 33 -35.05 13.54 -13.34
N ARG A 34 -34.36 13.66 -14.47
CA ARG A 34 -33.13 12.89 -14.74
C ARG A 34 -31.99 13.13 -13.72
N SER A 35 -32.11 14.14 -12.88
CA SER A 35 -31.13 14.51 -11.84
C SER A 35 -30.88 13.43 -10.78
N SER A 36 -31.88 12.62 -10.42
CA SER A 36 -31.74 11.62 -9.34
C SER A 36 -30.65 10.58 -9.61
N PHE A 37 -30.42 10.21 -10.87
CA PHE A 37 -29.35 9.27 -11.24
C PHE A 37 -27.96 9.91 -11.22
N PHE A 38 -27.83 11.20 -11.56
CA PHE A 38 -26.56 11.92 -11.52
C PHE A 38 -26.06 12.14 -10.09
N ALA A 39 -26.96 12.43 -9.14
CA ALA A 39 -26.59 12.65 -7.74
C ALA A 39 -25.95 11.40 -7.10
N ILE A 40 -26.47 10.21 -7.42
CA ILE A 40 -25.93 8.93 -6.94
C ILE A 40 -24.55 8.66 -7.56
N TYR A 41 -24.40 8.89 -8.87
CA TYR A 41 -23.11 8.70 -9.56
C TYR A 41 -22.01 9.66 -9.06
N GLY A 42 -22.36 10.91 -8.72
CA GLY A 42 -21.42 11.88 -8.16
C GLY A 42 -20.89 11.49 -6.78
N PHE A 43 -21.72 10.83 -5.95
CA PHE A 43 -21.34 10.39 -4.61
C PHE A 43 -20.31 9.24 -4.58
N VAL A 44 -20.16 8.50 -5.68
CA VAL A 44 -19.19 7.39 -5.78
C VAL A 44 -17.74 7.90 -5.95
N ASN A 45 -17.54 9.16 -6.36
CA ASN A 45 -16.23 9.69 -6.72
C ASN A 45 -15.80 10.92 -5.88
N THR A 46 -16.22 11.00 -4.62
CA THR A 46 -15.77 12.05 -3.68
C THR A 46 -14.42 11.69 -3.07
N GLY A 47 -13.35 11.79 -3.87
CA GLY A 47 -11.99 11.76 -3.34
C GLY A 47 -11.74 12.98 -2.43
N ILE A 48 -11.39 12.74 -1.17
CA ILE A 48 -11.12 13.79 -0.19
C ILE A 48 -9.64 14.20 -0.31
N ASP A 49 -9.37 15.09 -1.27
CA ASP A 49 -8.06 15.71 -1.48
C ASP A 49 -7.91 16.95 -0.57
N ILE A 50 -7.02 16.88 0.42
CA ILE A 50 -6.76 17.95 1.41
C ILE A 50 -5.31 18.39 1.27
N LYS A 51 -5.09 19.67 0.94
CA LYS A 51 -3.77 20.25 0.75
C LYS A 51 -3.55 21.46 1.64
N GLU A 52 -2.31 21.67 2.04
CA GLU A 52 -1.87 22.75 2.92
C GLU A 52 -2.30 24.14 2.42
N GLU A 53 -2.19 24.39 1.11
CA GLU A 53 -2.59 25.63 0.44
C GLU A 53 -4.10 25.90 0.43
N TYR A 54 -4.93 24.97 0.92
CA TYR A 54 -6.37 25.21 1.16
C TYR A 54 -6.64 25.87 2.52
N PHE A 55 -5.68 25.79 3.46
CA PHE A 55 -5.73 26.47 4.76
C PHE A 55 -5.08 27.86 4.74
N LEU A 56 -4.40 28.23 3.64
CA LEU A 56 -3.69 29.49 3.48
C LEU A 56 -4.51 30.54 2.70
N PRO A 57 -4.48 31.83 3.08
CA PRO A 57 -5.12 32.89 2.32
C PRO A 57 -4.63 32.95 0.87
N THR A 58 -5.53 33.21 -0.08
CA THR A 58 -5.22 33.19 -1.53
C THR A 58 -4.14 34.19 -1.96
N SER A 59 -3.87 35.22 -1.15
CA SER A 59 -2.85 36.24 -1.39
C SER A 59 -1.64 36.15 -0.45
N SER A 60 -1.41 35.01 0.21
CA SER A 60 -0.31 34.84 1.16
C SER A 60 1.01 34.47 0.46
N SER A 61 2.12 34.94 1.02
CA SER A 61 3.49 34.60 0.56
C SER A 61 3.78 33.11 0.67
N GLU A 62 3.23 32.47 1.70
CA GLU A 62 3.43 31.08 2.07
C GLU A 62 2.74 30.16 1.06
N LYS A 63 1.54 30.54 0.60
CA LYS A 63 0.84 29.83 -0.47
C LYS A 63 1.61 29.87 -1.78
N SER A 64 2.06 31.06 -2.18
CA SER A 64 2.86 31.23 -3.40
C SER A 64 4.19 30.47 -3.32
N PHE A 65 4.80 30.38 -2.14
CA PHE A 65 5.98 29.57 -1.90
C PHE A 65 5.71 28.07 -2.03
N ILE A 66 4.64 27.54 -1.42
CA ILE A 66 4.28 26.11 -1.50
C ILE A 66 3.94 25.70 -2.93
N GLU A 67 3.20 26.52 -3.67
CA GLU A 67 2.86 26.28 -5.08
C GLU A 67 4.13 26.20 -5.95
N GLN A 68 5.03 27.19 -5.85
CA GLN A 68 6.32 27.19 -6.55
C GLN A 68 7.24 26.03 -6.10
N TYR A 69 7.27 25.71 -4.81
CA TYR A 69 8.09 24.63 -4.28
C TYR A 69 7.63 23.26 -4.81
N ARG A 70 6.32 23.00 -4.88
CA ARG A 70 5.81 21.75 -5.48
C ARG A 70 5.98 21.72 -6.99
N GLU A 71 5.89 22.85 -7.69
CA GLU A 71 6.20 22.92 -9.12
C GLU A 71 7.67 22.57 -9.42
N GLN A 72 8.61 23.07 -8.61
CA GLN A 72 10.05 22.90 -8.81
C GLN A 72 10.62 21.60 -8.22
N PHE A 73 10.10 21.14 -7.08
CA PHE A 73 10.66 20.04 -6.28
C PHE A 73 9.68 18.91 -5.97
N GLY A 74 8.38 19.04 -6.28
CA GLY A 74 7.36 18.06 -5.91
C GLY A 74 7.48 16.68 -6.57
N LYS A 75 8.37 16.53 -7.56
CA LYS A 75 8.75 15.25 -8.18
C LYS A 75 10.08 14.69 -7.66
N THR A 76 10.73 15.39 -6.73
CA THR A 76 12.14 15.19 -6.34
C THR A 76 12.31 14.94 -4.85
N THR A 77 11.22 15.00 -4.07
CA THR A 77 11.22 14.95 -2.59
C THR A 77 10.23 13.95 -2.00
N GLN A 78 9.51 13.19 -2.83
CA GLN A 78 8.66 12.09 -2.38
C GLN A 78 9.47 10.79 -2.36
N PHE A 79 10.10 10.53 -1.21
CA PHE A 79 10.65 9.22 -0.86
C PHE A 79 10.35 8.93 0.62
N MET A 80 10.16 7.66 0.96
CA MET A 80 10.02 7.21 2.34
C MET A 80 11.34 6.59 2.81
N GLU A 81 11.91 7.11 3.91
CA GLU A 81 13.09 6.53 4.54
C GLU A 81 12.69 5.41 5.53
N LEU A 82 13.14 4.19 5.25
CA LEU A 82 13.12 3.08 6.20
C LEU A 82 14.44 3.10 7.00
N THR A 83 14.39 3.68 8.20
CA THR A 83 15.51 3.71 9.16
C THR A 83 15.38 2.56 10.16
N ILE A 84 16.46 1.79 10.35
CA ILE A 84 16.61 0.78 11.40
C ILE A 84 17.66 1.32 12.39
N GLU A 85 17.27 1.61 13.64
CA GLU A 85 18.16 2.23 14.66
C GLU A 85 18.78 1.24 15.66
N ASN A 86 18.66 -0.06 15.40
CA ASN A 86 19.19 -1.13 16.23
C ASN A 86 20.33 -1.87 15.52
N SER A 87 21.26 -2.41 16.31
CA SER A 87 22.15 -3.45 15.81
C SER A 87 21.39 -4.76 15.66
N ILE A 88 21.44 -5.34 14.46
CA ILE A 88 20.82 -6.59 14.07
C ILE A 88 21.78 -7.37 13.16
N GLU A 89 21.58 -8.69 13.05
CA GLU A 89 22.47 -9.56 12.29
C GLU A 89 22.14 -9.53 10.79
N TYR A 90 22.59 -8.49 10.07
CA TYR A 90 22.36 -8.30 8.63
C TYR A 90 22.90 -9.43 7.73
N HIS A 91 23.69 -10.36 8.25
CA HIS A 91 24.14 -11.56 7.54
C HIS A 91 23.13 -12.72 7.61
N ASP A 92 22.23 -12.73 8.60
CA ASP A 92 21.17 -13.73 8.70
C ASP A 92 20.15 -13.58 7.56
N HIS A 93 19.87 -14.68 6.87
CA HIS A 93 18.90 -14.73 5.79
C HIS A 93 17.47 -14.49 6.28
N GLU A 94 17.11 -14.85 7.52
CA GLU A 94 15.78 -14.51 8.07
C GLU A 94 15.63 -12.99 8.24
N VAL A 95 16.65 -12.32 8.80
CA VAL A 95 16.71 -10.85 8.89
C VAL A 95 16.70 -10.19 7.52
N GLN A 96 17.48 -10.70 6.55
CA GLN A 96 17.50 -10.18 5.17
C GLN A 96 16.12 -10.29 4.50
N ASN A 97 15.49 -11.46 4.54
CA ASN A 97 14.19 -11.69 3.91
C ASN A 97 13.11 -10.79 4.53
N ASN A 98 13.02 -10.72 5.86
CA ASN A 98 12.08 -9.81 6.54
C ASN A 98 12.26 -8.34 6.13
N ILE A 99 13.50 -7.90 5.86
CA ILE A 99 13.80 -6.55 5.37
C ILE A 99 13.35 -6.38 3.90
N PHE A 100 13.57 -7.39 3.04
CA PHE A 100 13.16 -7.36 1.64
C PHE A 100 11.63 -7.38 1.51
N ASP A 101 10.94 -8.31 2.19
CA ASP A 101 9.48 -8.49 2.18
C ASP A 101 8.74 -7.17 2.52
N ILE A 102 9.24 -6.39 3.48
CA ILE A 102 8.66 -5.07 3.86
C ILE A 102 8.75 -4.04 2.72
N MET A 103 9.84 -4.05 1.94
CA MET A 103 10.03 -3.12 0.82
C MET A 103 9.34 -3.59 -0.45
N ASP A 104 9.37 -4.89 -0.74
CA ASP A 104 8.71 -5.47 -1.91
C ASP A 104 7.19 -5.37 -1.77
N PHE A 105 6.61 -5.59 -0.58
CA PHE A 105 5.20 -5.32 -0.28
C PHE A 105 4.78 -3.87 -0.62
N ALA A 106 5.63 -2.88 -0.33
CA ALA A 106 5.34 -1.48 -0.64
C ALA A 106 5.35 -1.19 -2.16
N ILE A 107 6.06 -1.98 -2.95
CA ILE A 107 6.07 -1.92 -4.42
C ILE A 107 4.86 -2.68 -4.99
N GLU A 108 4.54 -3.86 -4.46
CA GLU A 108 3.43 -4.72 -4.92
C GLU A 108 2.06 -4.07 -4.72
N GLU A 109 1.83 -3.41 -3.58
CA GLU A 109 0.62 -2.62 -3.32
C GLU A 109 0.62 -1.25 -4.03
N GLY A 110 1.71 -0.89 -4.72
CA GLY A 110 1.83 0.36 -5.47
C GLY A 110 1.99 1.63 -4.63
N TYR A 111 2.44 1.52 -3.37
CA TYR A 111 2.80 2.66 -2.53
C TYR A 111 4.14 3.29 -2.93
N ALA A 112 5.01 2.52 -3.59
CA ALA A 112 6.28 2.96 -4.16
C ALA A 112 6.48 2.39 -5.57
N THR A 113 7.33 3.03 -6.37
CA THR A 113 7.75 2.53 -7.70
C THR A 113 9.01 1.68 -7.65
N ARG A 114 9.88 1.90 -6.65
CA ARG A 114 11.14 1.17 -6.45
C ARG A 114 11.64 1.25 -5.00
N ALA A 115 12.44 0.26 -4.60
CA ALA A 115 13.25 0.30 -3.39
C ALA A 115 14.73 0.57 -3.72
N ILE A 116 15.38 1.39 -2.89
CA ILE A 116 16.82 1.65 -2.88
C ILE A 116 17.37 1.07 -1.59
N ASN A 117 17.99 -0.10 -1.71
CA ASN A 117 18.40 -0.93 -0.59
C ASN A 117 19.87 -1.39 -0.76
N TRP A 118 20.76 -0.92 0.13
CA TRP A 118 22.18 -1.28 0.11
C TRP A 118 22.42 -2.78 0.35
N LEU A 119 21.57 -3.45 1.14
CA LEU A 119 21.70 -4.86 1.50
C LEU A 119 21.40 -5.76 0.29
N SER A 120 20.43 -5.38 -0.54
CA SER A 120 20.15 -6.07 -1.82
C SER A 120 21.29 -5.90 -2.84
N GLU A 121 22.00 -4.77 -2.81
CA GLU A 121 23.18 -4.53 -3.65
C GLU A 121 24.41 -5.24 -3.09
N PHE A 122 24.55 -5.35 -1.76
CA PHE A 122 25.58 -6.15 -1.11
C PHE A 122 25.43 -7.63 -1.49
N ALA A 123 24.21 -8.19 -1.42
CA ALA A 123 23.94 -9.57 -1.81
C ALA A 123 24.16 -9.86 -3.31
N LYS A 124 24.24 -8.82 -4.17
CA LYS A 124 24.69 -8.92 -5.58
C LYS A 124 26.21 -8.84 -5.69
N PHE A 125 26.83 -7.92 -4.94
CA PHE A 125 28.29 -7.78 -4.84
C PHE A 125 28.93 -9.07 -4.34
N GLU A 126 28.46 -9.62 -3.22
CA GLU A 126 28.93 -10.85 -2.58
C GLU A 126 29.04 -12.00 -3.58
N LYS A 127 27.93 -12.31 -4.27
CA LYS A 127 27.81 -13.36 -5.30
C LYS A 127 28.68 -13.13 -6.54
N ALA A 128 29.14 -11.90 -6.78
CA ALA A 128 30.04 -11.54 -7.87
C ALA A 128 31.50 -11.35 -7.41
N SER A 129 31.79 -11.52 -6.12
CA SER A 129 33.09 -11.23 -5.53
C SER A 129 33.94 -12.49 -5.29
N ILE A 130 35.17 -12.28 -4.83
CA ILE A 130 36.09 -13.34 -4.39
C ILE A 130 36.25 -13.38 -2.87
N TYR A 131 35.39 -12.68 -2.12
CA TYR A 131 35.48 -12.60 -0.66
C TYR A 131 34.61 -13.67 -0.02
N ASP A 132 35.19 -14.41 0.94
CA ASP A 132 34.46 -15.36 1.77
C ASP A 132 33.70 -14.60 2.88
N VAL A 133 32.39 -14.42 2.68
CA VAL A 133 31.51 -13.67 3.58
C VAL A 133 30.82 -14.64 4.54
N ASN A 134 31.06 -14.45 5.82
CA ASN A 134 30.52 -15.22 6.94
C ASN A 134 30.20 -14.23 8.10
N PRO A 135 29.61 -14.66 9.23
CA PRO A 135 29.20 -13.75 10.30
C PRO A 135 30.34 -12.84 10.83
N ASP A 136 31.55 -13.39 10.97
CA ASP A 136 32.72 -12.67 11.47
C ASP A 136 33.32 -11.71 10.42
N THR A 137 33.23 -12.05 9.12
CA THR A 137 33.80 -11.22 8.04
C THR A 137 32.81 -10.22 7.44
N PHE A 138 31.50 -10.35 7.68
CA PHE A 138 30.46 -9.51 7.09
C PHE A 138 30.69 -8.00 7.31
N VAL A 139 30.77 -7.54 8.55
CA VAL A 139 30.94 -6.09 8.84
C VAL A 139 32.29 -5.56 8.32
N PRO A 140 33.44 -6.26 8.49
CA PRO A 140 34.68 -5.90 7.81
C PRO A 140 34.58 -5.78 6.29
N VAL A 141 33.91 -6.71 5.59
CA VAL A 141 33.76 -6.66 4.12
C VAL A 141 32.83 -5.52 3.69
N VAL A 142 31.72 -5.27 4.42
CA VAL A 142 30.86 -4.09 4.19
C VAL A 142 31.67 -2.80 4.32
N ASN A 143 32.39 -2.64 5.43
CA ASN A 143 33.12 -1.41 5.78
C ASN A 143 34.35 -1.14 4.89
N LEU A 144 35.16 -2.15 4.62
CA LEU A 144 36.50 -1.99 4.04
C LEU A 144 36.56 -2.31 2.54
N VAL A 145 35.53 -2.94 1.96
CA VAL A 145 35.53 -3.37 0.56
C VAL A 145 34.31 -2.87 -0.20
N PHE A 146 33.09 -3.09 0.32
CA PHE A 146 31.85 -2.67 -0.34
C PHE A 146 31.70 -1.14 -0.33
N LEU A 147 31.62 -0.51 0.85
CA LEU A 147 31.41 0.93 0.98
C LEU A 147 32.52 1.81 0.34
N PRO A 148 33.81 1.41 0.32
CA PRO A 148 34.84 2.18 -0.38
C PRO A 148 34.81 2.04 -1.91
N SER A 149 34.15 1.01 -2.44
CA SER A 149 34.07 0.75 -3.89
C SER A 149 33.25 1.81 -4.62
N GLU A 150 33.75 2.26 -5.78
CA GLU A 150 33.18 3.37 -6.56
C GLU A 150 31.68 3.18 -6.88
N THR A 151 31.26 1.95 -7.17
CA THR A 151 29.86 1.59 -7.48
C THR A 151 28.92 1.72 -6.28
N TYR A 152 29.42 1.49 -5.06
CA TYR A 152 28.59 1.31 -3.86
C TYR A 152 28.79 2.40 -2.80
N ARG A 153 29.80 3.27 -2.94
CA ARG A 153 30.09 4.40 -2.04
C ARG A 153 28.91 5.36 -1.80
N LYS A 154 27.92 5.37 -2.71
CA LYS A 154 26.61 6.03 -2.50
C LYS A 154 25.94 5.63 -1.16
N TYR A 155 26.11 4.39 -0.71
CA TYR A 155 25.52 3.85 0.51
C TYR A 155 26.35 4.14 1.78
N ALA A 156 27.52 4.76 1.67
CA ALA A 156 28.39 5.02 2.83
C ALA A 156 27.81 6.06 3.81
N SER A 157 26.80 6.83 3.40
CA SER A 157 26.01 7.68 4.29
C SER A 157 24.94 6.92 5.06
N ASP A 158 24.53 5.75 4.57
CA ASP A 158 23.29 5.06 4.97
C ASP A 158 23.54 3.96 6.01
N ILE A 159 24.76 3.46 6.07
CA ILE A 159 25.24 2.52 7.09
C ILE A 159 26.05 3.28 8.15
N ILE A 160 25.60 3.25 9.40
CA ILE A 160 26.31 3.80 10.55
C ILE A 160 26.77 2.62 11.41
N MET A 161 28.07 2.57 11.71
CA MET A 161 28.70 1.54 12.53
C MET A 161 29.04 2.04 13.93
N ASP A 162 29.27 1.11 14.84
CA ASP A 162 29.74 1.41 16.19
C ASP A 162 31.16 2.02 16.18
N ARG A 163 31.60 2.52 17.34
CA ARG A 163 32.91 3.18 17.51
C ARG A 163 34.11 2.31 17.10
N PHE A 164 33.99 1.00 17.20
CA PHE A 164 35.03 0.03 16.88
C PHE A 164 34.85 -0.63 15.50
N GLN A 165 33.82 -0.26 14.74
CA GLN A 165 33.51 -0.80 13.41
C GLN A 165 33.31 -2.33 13.39
N THR A 166 32.76 -2.85 14.50
CA THR A 166 32.41 -4.27 14.72
C THR A 166 30.96 -4.57 14.39
N GLN A 167 30.06 -3.59 14.51
CA GLN A 167 28.63 -3.75 14.28
C GLN A 167 28.04 -2.57 13.52
N ILE A 168 27.06 -2.84 12.66
CA ILE A 168 26.14 -1.83 12.12
C ILE A 168 25.15 -1.49 13.24
N VAL A 169 25.06 -0.21 13.63
CA VAL A 169 24.17 0.28 14.69
C VAL A 169 22.96 1.04 14.15
N LYS A 170 23.06 1.60 12.94
CA LYS A 170 21.92 2.16 12.20
C LYS A 170 22.07 1.92 10.70
N SER A 171 20.97 1.60 10.04
CA SER A 171 20.85 1.41 8.59
C SER A 171 19.72 2.28 8.04
N ARG A 172 19.89 2.81 6.83
CA ARG A 172 18.84 3.50 6.06
C ARG A 172 18.64 2.87 4.69
N MET A 173 17.39 2.78 4.29
CA MET A 173 16.92 2.31 2.97
C MET A 173 15.77 3.22 2.53
N TYR A 174 15.48 3.30 1.24
CA TYR A 174 14.52 4.28 0.71
C TYR A 174 13.52 3.64 -0.24
N LEU A 175 12.27 4.11 -0.22
CA LEU A 175 11.22 3.78 -1.17
C LEU A 175 10.86 5.04 -1.96
N GLU A 176 10.78 4.93 -3.28
CA GLU A 176 10.44 6.02 -4.24
C GLU A 176 9.32 5.58 -5.19
#